data_AF-A0A3R9NV42-F1
#
_entry.id   AF-A0A3R9NV42-F1
#
_cell.length_a   1.000
_cell.length_b   1.000
_cell.length_c   1.000
_cell.angle_alpha   90.00
_cell.angle_beta   90.00
_cell.angle_gamma   90.00
#
_symmetry.space_group_name_H-M   'P 1'
#
loop_
_entity.id
_entity.type
_entity.pdbx_description
1 polymer ?
#
loop_
_entity_poly.entity_id
_entity_poly.type
_entity_poly.pdbx_seq_one_letter_code
_entity_poly.pdbx_strand_id
1 'polypeptide(L)'
;MWASGFAHSPLIQATPEEYYALLLFGSGAWPFCSAYKWPHATARFYGWPPWVYLWRASPDFCSCFLFLPMSTATVTMPPAALHRLRDETLDLDSLAAYNLYLTAGPAGLRVGVADVRRNKFVALDEYTAPEAGVSVAQQALALAADHDLLGRTGWNRVRLAVQNRAFTLLPAPLFRAGDEAACLQLHHALDPQRESVHHYTHPGLDITSLFAVDTGLSSWFRNAYPAGRLVHQTSALLQGVAHQSEQGSPRRIYLSIGQQEVTLLAMNGKQPEFCNVFPFSTPEDLIYYTILVMQELQLNPDQDMVMVWGDLMHDSELFTILRKYIRNLRFGNRPFDLSYSYRLNDLFEYRYFELYALHLCE
;
A
#
# COMPACT_ATOMS: atom_id res chain seq x y z
N MET A 1 13.01 -23.43 -64.39
CA MET A 1 11.57 -23.61 -64.10
C MET A 1 11.08 -22.32 -63.49
N TRP A 2 10.39 -21.53 -64.32
CA TRP A 2 9.89 -20.18 -64.06
C TRP A 2 8.37 -20.20 -64.25
N ALA A 3 7.70 -19.19 -63.66
CA ALA A 3 6.30 -18.78 -63.87
C ALA A 3 5.24 -19.69 -63.21
N SER A 4 4.11 -19.22 -62.67
CA SER A 4 3.50 -17.90 -62.47
C SER A 4 2.10 -18.14 -61.88
N GLY A 5 1.55 -17.22 -61.09
CA GLY A 5 0.11 -17.24 -60.75
C GLY A 5 -0.31 -16.29 -59.64
N PHE A 6 -0.44 -15.00 -59.96
CA PHE A 6 -1.14 -14.00 -59.16
C PHE A 6 -2.65 -14.18 -59.25
N ALA A 7 -3.39 -13.93 -58.16
CA ALA A 7 -4.77 -13.44 -58.20
C ALA A 7 -5.03 -12.49 -57.00
N HIS A 8 -5.65 -11.35 -57.29
CA HIS A 8 -5.90 -10.20 -56.42
C HIS A 8 -7.06 -10.40 -55.40
N SER A 9 -6.87 -9.82 -54.20
CA SER A 9 -7.77 -9.00 -53.35
C SER A 9 -9.31 -9.21 -53.30
N PRO A 10 -9.95 -9.00 -52.14
CA PRO A 10 -10.17 -7.64 -51.64
C PRO A 10 -9.77 -7.38 -50.18
N LEU A 11 -9.34 -6.14 -49.95
CA LEU A 11 -9.29 -5.48 -48.65
C LEU A 11 -10.65 -5.58 -47.95
N ILE A 12 -10.65 -6.03 -46.70
CA ILE A 12 -11.74 -5.75 -45.77
C ILE A 12 -11.13 -5.00 -44.58
N GLN A 13 -11.75 -3.86 -44.30
CA GLN A 13 -11.35 -2.85 -43.34
C GLN A 13 -11.33 -3.41 -41.90
N ALA A 14 -10.40 -2.87 -41.13
CA ALA A 14 -10.19 -3.12 -39.71
C ALA A 14 -11.38 -2.70 -38.84
N THR A 15 -11.65 -3.49 -37.80
CA THR A 15 -12.19 -3.02 -36.52
C THR A 15 -11.13 -3.30 -35.45
N PRO A 16 -10.73 -2.32 -34.64
CA PRO A 16 -9.70 -2.50 -33.61
C PRO A 16 -10.33 -3.04 -32.34
N GLU A 17 -9.64 -4.00 -31.70
CA GLU A 17 -9.71 -4.44 -30.30
C GLU A 17 -9.74 -5.95 -30.21
N GLU A 18 -8.57 -6.56 -30.06
CA GLU A 18 -8.36 -7.83 -29.36
C GLU A 18 -6.85 -8.07 -29.26
N TYR A 19 -6.25 -7.70 -28.13
CA TYR A 19 -4.92 -8.20 -27.74
C TYR A 19 -5.12 -9.43 -26.87
N TYR A 20 -4.68 -10.59 -27.36
CA TYR A 20 -4.64 -11.83 -26.59
C TYR A 20 -3.32 -11.90 -25.80
N ALA A 21 -3.41 -11.97 -24.46
CA ALA A 21 -2.28 -12.37 -23.62
C ALA A 21 -2.36 -13.88 -23.36
N LEU A 22 -1.38 -14.63 -23.88
CA LEU A 22 -1.15 -16.04 -23.55
C LEU A 22 -0.49 -16.12 -22.15
N LEU A 23 -1.12 -16.81 -21.20
CA LEU A 23 -0.46 -17.30 -19.98
C LEU A 23 -0.44 -18.83 -20.02
N LEU A 24 0.75 -19.40 -20.19
CA LEU A 24 1.01 -20.84 -20.11
C LEU A 24 1.23 -21.20 -18.63
N PHE A 25 0.33 -21.99 -18.04
CA PHE A 25 0.58 -22.64 -16.75
C PHE A 25 1.02 -24.10 -16.98
N GLY A 26 2.21 -24.41 -16.47
CA GLY A 26 2.79 -25.75 -16.47
C GLY A 26 2.07 -26.69 -15.51
N SER A 27 1.93 -27.94 -15.95
CA SER A 27 1.22 -29.04 -15.31
C SER A 27 1.89 -29.56 -14.04
N GLY A 28 1.11 -29.72 -12.97
CA GLY A 28 1.44 -30.55 -11.80
C GLY A 28 0.17 -30.87 -11.01
N ALA A 29 -0.11 -32.15 -10.79
CA ALA A 29 -1.43 -32.70 -10.45
C ALA A 29 -1.62 -33.05 -8.95
N TRP A 30 -2.90 -33.31 -8.59
CA TRP A 30 -3.45 -34.10 -7.46
C TRP A 30 -4.12 -33.33 -6.27
N PRO A 31 -5.13 -33.94 -5.58
CA PRO A 31 -6.54 -33.48 -5.64
C PRO A 31 -7.27 -33.28 -4.28
N PHE A 32 -8.58 -33.05 -4.39
CA PHE A 32 -9.68 -33.20 -3.42
C PHE A 32 -9.95 -32.04 -2.44
N CYS A 33 -11.07 -31.33 -2.67
CA CYS A 33 -11.95 -30.97 -1.55
C CYS A 33 -13.43 -30.88 -1.96
N SER A 34 -14.25 -31.21 -0.97
CA SER A 34 -15.67 -31.58 -0.99
C SER A 34 -16.64 -30.50 -1.48
N ALA A 35 -17.72 -30.98 -2.12
CA ALA A 35 -18.86 -30.19 -2.56
C ALA A 35 -19.74 -29.73 -1.38
N TYR A 36 -20.11 -28.45 -1.37
CA TYR A 36 -21.27 -27.94 -0.64
C TYR A 36 -22.31 -27.40 -1.63
N LYS A 37 -23.49 -28.04 -1.65
CA LYS A 37 -24.66 -27.66 -2.44
C LYS A 37 -25.39 -26.49 -1.77
N TRP A 38 -25.77 -25.48 -2.54
CA TRP A 38 -26.88 -24.57 -2.23
C TRP A 38 -28.00 -24.76 -3.26
N PRO A 39 -29.28 -24.85 -2.85
CA PRO A 39 -30.40 -25.11 -3.75
C PRO A 39 -30.94 -23.81 -4.37
N HIS A 40 -31.35 -23.92 -5.64
CA HIS A 40 -32.08 -22.96 -6.50
C HIS A 40 -31.31 -22.49 -7.74
N ALA A 41 -31.10 -23.41 -8.68
CA ALA A 41 -30.96 -23.09 -10.10
C ALA A 41 -31.30 -24.33 -10.95
N THR A 42 -32.27 -24.21 -11.86
CA THR A 42 -32.65 -25.23 -12.84
C THR A 42 -31.67 -25.19 -14.01
N ALA A 43 -30.83 -26.21 -14.16
CA ALA A 43 -29.93 -26.39 -15.31
C ALA A 43 -30.66 -27.16 -16.44
N ARG A 44 -30.63 -26.63 -17.67
CA ARG A 44 -30.88 -27.41 -18.90
C ARG A 44 -29.54 -27.70 -19.58
N PHE A 45 -29.29 -28.98 -19.84
CA PHE A 45 -28.08 -29.49 -20.49
C PHE A 45 -28.27 -29.58 -22.01
N TYR A 46 -27.33 -29.03 -22.77
CA TYR A 46 -26.99 -29.47 -24.12
C TYR A 46 -25.46 -29.56 -24.25
N GLY A 47 -24.99 -30.53 -25.06
CA GLY A 47 -23.66 -31.16 -25.00
C GLY A 47 -22.42 -30.33 -25.37
N TRP A 48 -21.28 -30.89 -24.93
CA TRP A 48 -19.88 -30.45 -24.77
C TRP A 48 -19.06 -30.11 -26.04
N PRO A 49 -17.85 -29.47 -25.98
CA PRO A 49 -16.77 -29.58 -24.98
C PRO A 49 -16.61 -28.42 -23.97
N PRO A 50 -15.92 -28.67 -22.84
CA PRO A 50 -15.80 -27.74 -21.72
C PRO A 50 -14.69 -26.70 -21.99
N TRP A 51 -14.48 -25.74 -21.08
CA TRP A 51 -13.48 -24.67 -21.16
C TRP A 51 -13.86 -23.40 -21.95
N VAL A 52 -15.08 -22.90 -21.77
CA VAL A 52 -15.39 -21.46 -21.92
C VAL A 52 -16.47 -21.10 -20.88
N TYR A 53 -16.13 -20.26 -19.91
CA TYR A 53 -17.12 -19.58 -19.06
C TYR A 53 -17.23 -18.14 -19.54
N LEU A 54 -18.29 -17.83 -20.29
CA LEU A 54 -18.70 -16.48 -20.65
C LEU A 54 -19.73 -16.01 -19.62
N TRP A 55 -19.36 -15.05 -18.77
CA TRP A 55 -20.33 -14.29 -17.99
C TRP A 55 -20.85 -13.15 -18.84
N ARG A 56 -22.12 -13.21 -19.25
CA ARG A 56 -22.83 -12.12 -19.91
C ARG A 56 -23.88 -11.61 -18.95
N ALA A 57 -23.63 -10.45 -18.34
CA ALA A 57 -24.67 -9.74 -17.60
C ALA A 57 -25.68 -9.18 -18.61
N SER A 58 -26.95 -9.61 -18.53
CA SER A 58 -28.05 -9.01 -19.28
C SER A 58 -28.45 -7.69 -18.62
N PRO A 59 -28.66 -6.60 -19.38
CA PRO A 59 -29.17 -5.36 -18.85
C PRO A 59 -30.70 -5.41 -18.91
N ASP A 60 -31.34 -5.86 -17.85
CA ASP A 60 -32.78 -5.64 -17.66
C ASP A 60 -33.15 -5.93 -16.20
N PHE A 61 -32.92 -4.95 -15.33
CA PHE A 61 -33.78 -4.75 -14.16
C PHE A 61 -33.83 -3.25 -13.86
N CYS A 62 -34.88 -2.64 -14.38
CA CYS A 62 -35.35 -1.32 -13.98
C CYS A 62 -35.71 -1.41 -12.49
N SER A 63 -35.03 -0.64 -11.64
CA SER A 63 -35.42 -0.45 -10.25
C SER A 63 -35.28 1.03 -9.91
N CYS A 64 -36.40 1.57 -9.44
CA CYS A 64 -36.64 2.96 -9.13
C CYS A 64 -35.51 3.57 -8.31
N PHE A 65 -34.80 4.54 -8.89
CA PHE A 65 -33.97 5.48 -8.13
C PHE A 65 -34.89 6.40 -7.33
N LEU A 66 -35.13 6.04 -6.06
CA LEU A 66 -35.49 7.02 -5.06
C LEU A 66 -34.26 7.88 -4.81
N PHE A 67 -34.32 9.13 -5.27
CA PHE A 67 -33.38 10.18 -4.91
C PHE A 67 -33.37 10.32 -3.38
N LEU A 68 -32.32 9.80 -2.75
CA LEU A 68 -31.93 10.25 -1.41
C LEU A 68 -31.19 11.58 -1.58
N PRO A 69 -31.58 12.65 -0.87
CA PRO A 69 -30.84 13.89 -0.93
C PRO A 69 -29.43 13.66 -0.42
N MET A 70 -28.44 14.29 -1.10
CA MET A 70 -27.07 14.34 -0.62
C MET A 70 -27.08 14.85 0.82
N SER A 71 -26.68 13.99 1.76
CA SER A 71 -26.52 14.36 3.16
C SER A 71 -25.41 15.40 3.24
N THR A 72 -25.81 16.62 3.56
CA THR A 72 -24.92 17.72 3.92
C THR A 72 -24.09 17.32 5.13
N ALA A 73 -22.77 17.35 4.94
CA ALA A 73 -21.69 17.27 5.93
C ALA A 73 -22.15 17.11 7.39
N THR A 74 -22.09 15.87 7.89
CA THR A 74 -21.97 15.65 9.34
C THR A 74 -20.62 16.20 9.76
N VAL A 75 -20.65 17.22 10.63
CA VAL A 75 -19.47 17.66 11.38
C VAL A 75 -18.96 16.42 12.12
N THR A 76 -17.86 15.86 11.62
CA THR A 76 -17.21 14.70 12.19
C THR A 76 -16.42 15.20 13.38
N MET A 77 -16.72 14.69 14.57
CA MET A 77 -15.89 14.95 15.75
C MET A 77 -14.43 14.58 15.42
N PRO A 78 -13.44 15.31 15.96
CA PRO A 78 -12.04 14.96 15.75
C PRO A 78 -11.80 13.53 16.28
N PRO A 79 -10.99 12.74 15.56
CA PRO A 79 -10.76 11.35 15.93
C PRO A 79 -10.12 11.23 17.31
N ALA A 80 -10.44 10.15 18.02
CA ALA A 80 -9.86 9.89 19.33
C ALA A 80 -8.35 9.63 19.19
N ALA A 81 -7.55 10.25 20.05
CA ALA A 81 -6.11 10.01 20.10
C ALA A 81 -5.83 8.70 20.86
N LEU A 82 -5.08 7.79 20.23
CA LEU A 82 -4.58 6.55 20.83
C LEU A 82 -3.28 6.80 21.59
N HIS A 83 -2.38 7.58 20.99
CA HIS A 83 -1.14 8.00 21.62
C HIS A 83 -0.88 9.49 21.34
N ARG A 84 -0.32 10.19 22.33
CA ARG A 84 0.30 11.52 22.16
C ARG A 84 1.57 11.58 22.99
N LEU A 85 2.69 11.30 22.35
CA LEU A 85 4.00 11.19 22.98
C LEU A 85 4.87 12.33 22.45
N ARG A 86 5.13 13.33 23.30
CA ARG A 86 5.83 14.55 22.89
C ARG A 86 6.93 14.89 23.89
N ASP A 87 8.12 15.13 23.36
CA ASP A 87 9.29 15.63 24.08
C ASP A 87 9.05 17.08 24.49
N GLU A 88 9.46 17.46 25.70
CA GLU A 88 9.32 18.81 26.24
C GLU A 88 10.12 19.85 25.44
N THR A 89 11.08 19.39 24.63
CA THR A 89 11.89 20.23 23.75
C THR A 89 11.19 20.58 22.42
N LEU A 90 9.96 20.13 22.19
CA LEU A 90 9.17 20.54 21.03
C LEU A 90 8.69 21.98 21.21
N ASP A 91 9.26 22.90 20.44
CA ASP A 91 8.87 24.30 20.40
C ASP A 91 7.92 24.57 19.23
N LEU A 92 6.67 24.85 19.57
CA LEU A 92 5.60 25.13 18.60
C LEU A 92 5.71 26.51 17.96
N ASP A 93 6.54 27.41 18.48
CA ASP A 93 6.77 28.74 17.90
C ASP A 93 7.85 28.71 16.80
N SER A 94 8.67 27.66 16.77
CA SER A 94 9.81 27.51 15.86
C SER A 94 9.65 26.34 14.88
N LEU A 95 8.50 26.23 14.20
CA LEU A 95 8.20 25.09 13.30
C LEU A 95 9.25 24.85 12.19
N ALA A 96 9.96 25.89 11.77
CA ALA A 96 11.04 25.80 10.77
C ALA A 96 12.26 24.99 11.26
N ALA A 97 12.35 24.67 12.55
CA ALA A 97 13.38 23.77 13.10
C ALA A 97 13.00 22.28 12.97
N TYR A 98 11.81 21.97 12.47
CA TYR A 98 11.26 20.62 12.49
C TYR A 98 10.72 20.15 11.14
N ASN A 99 10.81 18.85 10.91
CA ASN A 99 10.12 18.15 9.82
C ASN A 99 8.84 17.51 10.37
N LEU A 100 7.76 17.60 9.60
CA LEU A 100 6.47 16.95 9.87
C LEU A 100 6.27 15.75 8.93
N TYR A 101 5.97 14.60 9.51
CA TYR A 101 5.69 13.37 8.78
C TYR A 101 4.31 12.86 9.15
N LEU A 102 3.55 12.47 8.14
CA LEU A 102 2.17 12.03 8.28
C LEU A 102 1.99 10.68 7.59
N THR A 103 1.22 9.79 8.18
CA THR A 103 0.64 8.64 7.48
C THR A 103 -0.88 8.71 7.57
N ALA A 104 -1.57 8.45 6.47
CA ALA A 104 -3.03 8.44 6.43
C ALA A 104 -3.55 7.23 5.67
N GLY A 105 -4.47 6.48 6.28
CA GLY A 105 -5.00 5.25 5.69
C GLY A 105 -6.12 4.63 6.51
N PRO A 106 -6.50 3.38 6.19
CA PRO A 106 -7.53 2.64 6.91
C PRO A 106 -7.22 2.46 8.40
N ALA A 107 -5.95 2.40 8.79
CA ALA A 107 -5.52 2.29 10.18
C ALA A 107 -5.62 3.62 10.97
N GLY A 108 -5.94 4.73 10.31
CA GLY A 108 -6.05 6.06 10.90
C GLY A 108 -4.96 7.03 10.44
N LEU A 109 -4.83 8.13 11.20
CA LEU A 109 -3.82 9.16 10.99
C LEU A 109 -2.72 9.04 12.05
N ARG A 110 -1.46 9.11 11.61
CA ARG A 110 -0.30 9.23 12.51
C ARG A 110 0.50 10.47 12.15
N VAL A 111 1.02 11.14 13.16
CA VAL A 111 1.81 12.38 13.08
C VAL A 111 3.14 12.13 13.76
N GLY A 112 4.24 12.39 13.05
CA GLY A 112 5.60 12.32 13.58
C GLY A 112 6.31 13.65 13.37
N VAL A 113 7.05 14.11 14.37
CA VAL A 113 7.87 15.34 14.28
C VAL A 113 9.32 15.02 14.55
N ALA A 114 10.20 15.45 13.65
CA ALA A 114 11.65 15.31 13.82
C ALA A 114 12.34 16.67 13.87
N ASP A 115 13.16 16.88 14.88
CA ASP A 115 14.07 18.03 14.99
C ASP A 115 15.19 17.90 13.96
N VAL A 116 15.32 18.91 13.09
CA VAL A 116 16.27 18.92 11.97
C VAL A 116 17.71 18.95 12.46
N ARG A 117 18.00 19.77 13.48
CA ARG A 117 19.38 19.96 13.97
C ARG A 117 19.87 18.74 14.75
N ARG A 118 18.99 18.15 15.56
CA ARG A 118 19.32 16.99 16.40
C ARG A 118 19.15 15.66 15.67
N ASN A 119 18.59 15.66 14.46
CA ASN A 119 18.19 14.47 13.71
C ASN A 119 17.43 13.48 14.62
N LYS A 120 16.42 14.00 15.34
CA LYS A 120 15.75 13.31 16.43
C LYS A 120 14.23 13.41 16.31
N PHE A 121 13.54 12.28 16.34
CA PHE A 121 12.09 12.26 16.51
C PHE A 121 11.71 12.68 17.93
N VAL A 122 10.93 13.77 18.01
CA VAL A 122 10.53 14.44 19.26
C VAL A 122 9.02 14.34 19.53
N ALA A 123 8.22 13.94 18.54
CA ALA A 123 6.80 13.69 18.76
C ALA A 123 6.27 12.53 17.93
N LEU A 124 5.28 11.83 18.49
CA LEU A 124 4.41 10.87 17.83
C LEU A 124 2.98 11.03 18.38
N ASP A 125 2.05 11.36 17.50
CA ASP A 125 0.63 11.28 17.80
C ASP A 125 -0.02 10.22 16.88
N GLU A 126 -0.91 9.39 17.42
CA GLU A 126 -1.69 8.41 16.68
C GLU A 126 -3.18 8.59 16.97
N TYR A 127 -3.99 8.52 15.93
CA TYR A 127 -5.43 8.70 15.97
C TYR A 127 -6.13 7.47 15.40
N THR A 128 -7.33 7.17 15.91
CA THR A 128 -8.12 6.01 15.49
C THR A 128 -8.43 6.02 13.99
N ALA A 129 -8.66 4.84 13.44
CA ALA A 129 -9.21 4.65 12.10
C ALA A 129 -10.48 5.51 11.84
N PRO A 130 -10.75 5.90 10.58
CA PRO A 130 -12.00 6.57 10.24
C PRO A 130 -13.22 5.73 10.64
N GLU A 131 -14.25 6.39 11.17
CA GLU A 131 -15.53 5.74 11.41
C GLU A 131 -16.19 5.30 10.09
N ALA A 132 -17.12 4.34 10.16
CA ALA A 132 -17.81 3.85 8.98
C ALA A 132 -18.51 5.00 8.22
N GLY A 133 -18.22 5.12 6.92
CA GLY A 133 -18.77 6.19 6.06
C GLY A 133 -17.99 7.51 6.11
N VAL A 134 -16.99 7.64 6.98
CA VAL A 134 -16.07 8.79 7.01
C VAL A 134 -14.84 8.46 6.18
N SER A 135 -14.56 9.28 5.17
CA SER A 135 -13.31 9.15 4.40
C SER A 135 -12.09 9.57 5.24
N VAL A 136 -10.93 9.00 4.91
CA VAL A 136 -9.64 9.40 5.49
C VAL A 136 -9.40 10.91 5.31
N ALA A 137 -9.82 11.48 4.19
CA ALA A 137 -9.77 12.91 3.94
C ALA A 137 -10.59 13.70 4.96
N GLN A 138 -11.88 13.39 5.11
CA GLN A 138 -12.75 14.07 6.07
C GLN A 138 -12.18 14.01 7.49
N GLN A 139 -11.66 12.85 7.91
CA GLN A 139 -11.02 12.70 9.21
C GLN A 139 -9.78 13.59 9.35
N ALA A 140 -8.91 13.63 8.34
CA ALA A 140 -7.72 14.47 8.34
C ALA A 140 -8.08 15.96 8.41
N LEU A 141 -9.09 16.40 7.67
CA LEU A 141 -9.59 17.79 7.73
C LEU A 141 -10.16 18.13 9.11
N ALA A 142 -11.00 17.25 9.68
CA ALA A 142 -11.60 17.46 10.99
C ALA A 142 -10.52 17.56 12.08
N LEU A 143 -9.51 16.70 12.02
CA LEU A 143 -8.39 16.74 12.96
C LEU A 143 -7.54 18.00 12.78
N ALA A 144 -7.27 18.42 11.54
CA ALA A 144 -6.45 19.60 11.25
C ALA A 144 -7.09 20.92 11.71
N ALA A 145 -8.40 20.95 11.95
CA ALA A 145 -9.07 22.15 12.44
C ALA A 145 -8.64 22.53 13.86
N ASP A 146 -8.39 21.54 14.72
CA ASP A 146 -8.11 21.74 16.16
C ASP A 146 -6.74 21.21 16.61
N HIS A 147 -5.95 20.60 15.72
CA HIS A 147 -4.66 20.03 16.08
C HIS A 147 -3.54 21.07 16.02
N ASP A 148 -2.76 21.16 17.10
CA ASP A 148 -1.63 22.07 17.29
C ASP A 148 -0.35 21.76 16.47
N LEU A 149 -0.35 20.71 15.65
CA LEU A 149 0.73 20.34 14.71
C LEU A 149 0.20 20.28 13.28
N LEU A 150 -0.92 19.59 13.08
CA LEU A 150 -1.52 19.40 11.76
C LEU A 150 -2.22 20.68 11.28
N GLY A 151 -2.05 21.02 10.01
CA GLY A 151 -2.64 22.22 9.41
C GLY A 151 -1.83 23.50 9.64
N ARG A 152 -0.77 23.46 10.46
CA ARG A 152 0.14 24.60 10.68
C ARG A 152 1.14 24.75 9.54
N THR A 153 1.47 25.97 9.19
CA THR A 153 2.48 26.29 8.16
C THR A 153 3.83 26.66 8.78
N GLY A 154 4.91 26.64 7.99
CA GLY A 154 6.25 27.04 8.44
C GLY A 154 7.17 25.88 8.86
N TRP A 155 6.74 24.62 8.68
CA TRP A 155 7.61 23.45 8.81
C TRP A 155 8.79 23.49 7.83
N ASN A 156 9.95 22.96 8.23
CA ASN A 156 11.10 22.81 7.33
C ASN A 156 10.78 21.87 6.16
N ARG A 157 10.06 20.78 6.46
CA ARG A 157 9.63 19.78 5.48
C ARG A 157 8.35 19.13 5.94
N VAL A 158 7.45 18.83 4.99
CA VAL A 158 6.25 18.03 5.26
C VAL A 158 6.15 16.88 4.28
N ARG A 159 5.89 15.67 4.77
CA ARG A 159 5.57 14.52 3.90
C ARG A 159 4.36 13.77 4.40
N LEU A 160 3.52 13.33 3.49
CA LEU A 160 2.36 12.50 3.77
C LEU A 160 2.47 11.20 2.98
N ALA A 161 2.55 10.08 3.71
CA ALA A 161 2.39 8.75 3.15
C ALA A 161 0.92 8.36 3.15
N VAL A 162 0.42 7.94 2.00
CA VAL A 162 -0.89 7.30 1.90
C VAL A 162 -0.76 5.78 2.02
N GLN A 163 -1.74 5.15 2.66
CA GLN A 163 -1.81 3.70 2.79
C GLN A 163 -3.02 3.21 2.00
N ASN A 164 -2.76 2.47 0.92
CA ASN A 164 -3.77 1.76 0.16
C ASN A 164 -3.12 0.65 -0.70
N ARG A 165 -3.94 -0.05 -1.47
CA ARG A 165 -3.50 -1.10 -2.41
C ARG A 165 -3.40 -0.60 -3.87
N ALA A 166 -3.77 0.65 -4.11
CA ALA A 166 -3.80 1.27 -5.43
C ALA A 166 -2.43 1.87 -5.77
N PHE A 167 -1.39 1.02 -5.79
CA PHE A 167 -0.03 1.42 -6.11
C PHE A 167 0.68 0.38 -6.98
N THR A 168 1.78 0.78 -7.62
CA THR A 168 2.73 -0.13 -8.27
C THR A 168 4.14 0.46 -8.26
N LEU A 169 5.15 -0.40 -8.28
CA LEU A 169 6.55 0.00 -8.44
C LEU A 169 7.00 -0.31 -9.86
N LEU A 170 7.57 0.68 -10.53
CA LEU A 170 8.18 0.52 -11.85
C LEU A 170 9.67 0.81 -11.77
N PRO A 171 10.53 0.04 -12.47
CA PRO A 171 11.88 0.48 -12.77
C PRO A 171 11.83 1.88 -13.41
N ALA A 172 12.60 2.83 -12.90
CA ALA A 172 12.57 4.22 -13.37
C ALA A 172 12.86 4.35 -14.88
N PRO A 173 13.70 3.51 -15.53
CA PRO A 173 13.87 3.55 -16.98
C PRO A 173 12.62 3.18 -17.80
N LEU A 174 11.65 2.48 -17.20
CA LEU A 174 10.38 2.13 -17.83
C LEU A 174 9.29 3.17 -17.58
N PHE A 175 9.50 4.08 -16.64
CA PHE A 175 8.52 5.12 -16.32
C PHE A 175 8.53 6.22 -17.39
N ARG A 176 7.33 6.59 -17.84
CA ARG A 176 7.11 7.77 -18.68
C ARG A 176 6.05 8.65 -18.04
N ALA A 177 6.39 9.93 -17.85
CA ALA A 177 5.46 10.90 -17.29
C ALA A 177 4.22 11.02 -18.20
N GLY A 178 3.03 10.94 -17.59
CA GLY A 178 1.74 10.88 -18.29
C GLY A 178 1.11 9.48 -18.30
N ASP A 179 1.90 8.42 -18.13
CA ASP A 179 1.40 7.04 -18.16
C ASP A 179 0.96 6.53 -16.77
N GLU A 180 1.01 7.36 -15.72
CA GLU A 180 0.81 6.92 -14.34
C GLU A 180 -0.54 6.20 -14.14
N ALA A 181 -1.62 6.79 -14.67
CA ALA A 181 -2.97 6.22 -14.55
C ALA A 181 -3.11 4.93 -15.36
N ALA A 182 -2.55 4.90 -16.58
CA ALA A 182 -2.59 3.72 -17.45
C ALA A 182 -1.87 2.53 -16.81
N CYS A 183 -0.72 2.77 -16.17
CA CYS A 183 0.02 1.74 -15.45
C CYS A 183 -0.77 1.19 -14.25
N LEU A 184 -1.41 2.06 -13.46
CA LEU A 184 -2.23 1.62 -12.31
C LEU A 184 -3.50 0.87 -12.76
N GLN A 185 -4.09 1.23 -13.90
CA GLN A 185 -5.28 0.59 -14.44
C GLN A 185 -5.10 -0.87 -14.85
N LEU A 186 -3.86 -1.36 -14.93
CA LEU A 186 -3.56 -2.77 -15.21
C LEU A 186 -4.03 -3.70 -14.08
N HIS A 187 -4.11 -3.19 -12.84
CA HIS A 187 -4.50 -4.00 -11.66
C HIS A 187 -5.44 -3.28 -10.69
N HIS A 188 -5.73 -2.00 -10.89
CA HIS A 188 -6.65 -1.22 -10.05
C HIS A 188 -7.67 -0.45 -10.88
N ALA A 189 -8.95 -0.58 -10.54
CA ALA A 189 -10.02 0.19 -11.16
C ALA A 189 -10.09 1.60 -10.56
N LEU A 190 -9.37 2.55 -11.17
CA LEU A 190 -9.37 3.95 -10.73
C LEU A 190 -10.77 4.58 -10.83
N ASP A 191 -11.16 5.33 -9.79
CA ASP A 191 -12.30 6.26 -9.82
C ASP A 191 -11.79 7.71 -9.99
N PRO A 192 -11.84 8.30 -11.20
CA PRO A 192 -11.31 9.65 -11.45
C PRO A 192 -12.01 10.77 -10.66
N GLN A 193 -13.20 10.51 -10.09
CA GLN A 193 -13.89 11.50 -9.26
C GLN A 193 -13.35 11.52 -7.81
N ARG A 194 -12.85 10.38 -7.35
CA ARG A 194 -12.41 10.18 -5.96
C ARG A 194 -10.91 9.99 -5.82
N GLU A 195 -10.22 9.59 -6.88
CA GLU A 195 -8.81 9.26 -6.87
C GLU A 195 -8.03 10.15 -7.85
N SER A 196 -6.89 10.64 -7.38
CA SER A 196 -5.87 11.30 -8.17
C SER A 196 -4.60 10.47 -8.15
N VAL A 197 -3.96 10.32 -9.31
CA VAL A 197 -2.75 9.50 -9.43
C VAL A 197 -1.50 10.37 -9.27
N HIS A 198 -0.53 9.87 -8.51
CA HIS A 198 0.74 10.52 -8.21
C HIS A 198 1.89 9.55 -8.45
N HIS A 199 3.10 10.10 -8.56
CA HIS A 199 4.31 9.31 -8.61
C HIS A 199 5.37 9.84 -7.63
N TYR A 200 6.24 8.95 -7.17
CA TYR A 200 7.41 9.26 -6.36
C TYR A 200 8.60 8.44 -6.85
N THR A 201 9.63 9.12 -7.36
CA THR A 201 10.88 8.47 -7.79
C THR A 201 11.85 8.32 -6.62
N HIS A 202 12.46 7.15 -6.52
CA HIS A 202 13.53 6.77 -5.61
C HIS A 202 14.87 6.77 -6.37
N PRO A 203 15.63 7.89 -6.39
CA PRO A 203 16.83 7.97 -7.24
C PRO A 203 17.88 6.91 -6.89
N GLY A 204 18.08 6.63 -5.59
CA GLY A 204 19.03 5.64 -5.12
C GLY A 204 18.65 4.17 -5.39
N LEU A 205 17.43 3.90 -5.85
CA LEU A 205 16.91 2.53 -6.10
C LEU A 205 16.48 2.31 -7.55
N ASP A 206 16.60 3.32 -8.41
CA ASP A 206 16.17 3.27 -9.81
C ASP A 206 14.71 2.80 -9.99
N ILE A 207 13.82 3.24 -9.09
CA ILE A 207 12.41 2.86 -9.05
C ILE A 207 11.52 4.09 -8.92
N THR A 208 10.37 4.05 -9.57
CA THR A 208 9.28 5.01 -9.40
C THR A 208 8.05 4.30 -8.85
N SER A 209 7.55 4.76 -7.70
CA SER A 209 6.26 4.35 -7.16
C SER A 209 5.16 5.17 -7.80
N LEU A 210 4.17 4.51 -8.38
CA LEU A 210 2.92 5.12 -8.82
C LEU A 210 1.83 4.75 -7.83
N PHE A 211 0.96 5.69 -7.45
CA PHE A 211 -0.08 5.43 -6.47
C PHE A 211 -1.26 6.38 -6.61
N ALA A 212 -2.46 5.88 -6.29
CA ALA A 212 -3.66 6.68 -6.18
C ALA A 212 -3.80 7.29 -4.79
N VAL A 213 -4.37 8.48 -4.72
CA VAL A 213 -4.68 9.21 -3.49
C VAL A 213 -6.08 9.78 -3.60
N ASP A 214 -6.86 9.71 -2.51
CA ASP A 214 -8.13 10.40 -2.40
C ASP A 214 -8.01 11.89 -2.81
N THR A 215 -8.90 12.35 -3.69
CA THR A 215 -8.84 13.71 -4.24
C THR A 215 -9.02 14.77 -3.16
N GLY A 216 -9.86 14.52 -2.15
CA GLY A 216 -10.04 15.38 -0.98
C GLY A 216 -8.77 15.46 -0.14
N LEU A 217 -8.17 14.32 0.18
CA LEU A 217 -6.92 14.25 0.96
C LEU A 217 -5.77 14.95 0.24
N SER A 218 -5.57 14.65 -1.05
CA SER A 218 -4.49 15.26 -1.82
C SER A 218 -4.68 16.76 -2.04
N SER A 219 -5.92 17.23 -2.17
CA SER A 219 -6.24 18.66 -2.32
C SER A 219 -6.02 19.41 -1.01
N TRP A 220 -6.53 18.87 0.11
CA TRP A 220 -6.28 19.44 1.43
C TRP A 220 -4.78 19.50 1.74
N PHE A 221 -4.05 18.40 1.50
CA PHE A 221 -2.62 18.33 1.78
C PHE A 221 -1.83 19.38 0.97
N ARG A 222 -2.13 19.52 -0.33
CA ARG A 222 -1.49 20.54 -1.19
C ARG A 222 -1.81 21.98 -0.76
N ASN A 223 -3.03 22.22 -0.28
CA ASN A 223 -3.42 23.53 0.22
C ASN A 223 -2.76 23.86 1.57
N ALA A 224 -2.72 22.89 2.49
CA ALA A 224 -2.09 23.06 3.80
C ALA A 224 -0.56 23.15 3.71
N TYR A 225 0.04 22.39 2.79
CA TYR A 225 1.49 22.27 2.64
C TYR A 225 1.90 22.34 1.15
N PRO A 226 2.00 23.54 0.56
CA PRO A 226 2.31 23.69 -0.86
C PRO A 226 3.65 23.07 -1.30
N ALA A 227 4.65 23.04 -0.39
CA ALA A 227 5.94 22.39 -0.60
C ALA A 227 6.00 20.94 -0.05
N GLY A 228 4.87 20.42 0.44
CA GLY A 228 4.78 19.08 0.99
C GLY A 228 4.86 18.01 -0.09
N ARG A 229 5.40 16.84 0.26
CA ARG A 229 5.54 15.71 -0.68
C ARG A 229 4.59 14.57 -0.31
N LEU A 230 3.77 14.16 -1.28
CA LEU A 230 2.99 12.93 -1.20
C LEU A 230 3.88 11.74 -1.55
N VAL A 231 3.76 10.65 -0.79
CA VAL A 231 4.41 9.37 -1.06
C VAL A 231 3.43 8.23 -0.77
N HIS A 232 3.73 7.03 -1.26
CA HIS A 232 3.05 5.82 -0.81
C HIS A 232 3.74 5.26 0.44
N GLN A 233 3.03 4.58 1.33
CA GLN A 233 3.63 3.95 2.52
C GLN A 233 4.75 2.95 2.14
N THR A 234 4.57 2.21 1.05
CA THR A 234 5.60 1.27 0.57
C THR A 234 6.89 1.98 0.16
N SER A 235 6.83 3.23 -0.32
CA SER A 235 8.02 4.04 -0.56
C SER A 235 8.80 4.30 0.72
N ALA A 236 8.12 4.60 1.82
CA ALA A 236 8.77 4.80 3.11
C ALA A 236 9.35 3.50 3.67
N LEU A 237 8.60 2.39 3.60
CA LEU A 237 9.09 1.06 3.97
C LEU A 237 10.35 0.70 3.17
N LEU A 238 10.28 0.85 1.84
CA LEU A 238 11.38 0.55 0.92
C LEU A 238 12.64 1.37 1.25
N GLN A 239 12.50 2.68 1.48
CA GLN A 239 13.64 3.54 1.85
C GLN A 239 14.21 3.16 3.21
N GLY A 240 13.35 2.93 4.21
CA GLY A 240 13.78 2.53 5.54
C GLY A 240 14.56 1.21 5.51
N VAL A 241 14.06 0.21 4.79
CA VAL A 241 14.72 -1.09 4.65
C VAL A 241 16.02 -0.96 3.85
N ALA A 242 16.01 -0.29 2.69
CA ALA A 242 17.21 -0.13 1.86
C ALA A 242 18.34 0.63 2.58
N HIS A 243 17.99 1.58 3.46
CA HIS A 243 18.95 2.30 4.29
C HIS A 243 19.65 1.38 5.30
N GLN A 244 18.94 0.40 5.86
CA GLN A 244 19.44 -0.55 6.87
C GLN A 244 20.02 -1.83 6.27
N SER A 245 19.76 -2.11 4.99
CA SER A 245 20.32 -3.25 4.30
C SER A 245 21.79 -3.05 3.96
N GLU A 246 22.58 -4.10 4.09
CA GLU A 246 23.98 -4.10 3.66
C GLU A 246 24.10 -4.56 2.21
N GLN A 247 25.08 -4.02 1.48
CA GLN A 247 25.39 -4.46 0.13
C GLN A 247 25.84 -5.93 0.16
N GLY A 248 25.28 -6.75 -0.74
CA GLY A 248 25.60 -8.18 -0.81
C GLY A 248 25.01 -9.05 0.32
N SER A 249 24.15 -8.49 1.19
CA SER A 249 23.41 -9.31 2.13
C SER A 249 22.45 -10.26 1.40
N PRO A 250 22.22 -11.48 1.93
CA PRO A 250 21.34 -12.45 1.28
C PRO A 250 19.92 -11.90 1.16
N ARG A 251 19.17 -12.45 0.19
CA ARG A 251 17.75 -12.14 0.00
C ARG A 251 16.97 -12.29 1.32
N ARG A 252 16.13 -11.31 1.63
CA ARG A 252 15.31 -11.26 2.86
C ARG A 252 13.90 -10.80 2.54
N ILE A 253 12.94 -11.32 3.31
CA ILE A 253 11.55 -10.85 3.29
C ILE A 253 11.29 -9.96 4.50
N TYR A 254 10.56 -8.90 4.25
CA TYR A 254 10.14 -7.92 5.21
C TYR A 254 8.61 -7.84 5.18
N LEU A 255 7.99 -7.99 6.34
CA LEU A 255 6.55 -7.86 6.53
C LEU A 255 6.28 -6.55 7.28
N SER A 256 5.41 -5.70 6.74
CA SER A 256 4.75 -4.67 7.54
C SER A 256 3.29 -5.02 7.70
N ILE A 257 2.90 -5.35 8.94
CA ILE A 257 1.56 -5.82 9.27
C ILE A 257 0.71 -4.64 9.76
N GLY A 258 -0.33 -4.30 8.99
CA GLY A 258 -1.40 -3.42 9.40
C GLY A 258 -2.59 -4.20 9.98
N GLN A 259 -3.73 -3.52 10.17
CA GLN A 259 -4.90 -4.12 10.82
C GLN A 259 -5.54 -5.26 10.01
N GLN A 260 -5.59 -5.15 8.68
CA GLN A 260 -6.23 -6.11 7.77
C GLN A 260 -5.46 -6.26 6.44
N GLU A 261 -4.22 -5.82 6.43
CA GLU A 261 -3.36 -5.90 5.25
C GLU A 261 -1.91 -6.05 5.67
N VAL A 262 -1.15 -6.74 4.82
CA VAL A 262 0.28 -6.92 5.01
C VAL A 262 1.03 -6.46 3.78
N THR A 263 2.02 -5.60 3.99
CA THR A 263 2.99 -5.27 2.95
C THR A 263 4.11 -6.30 2.99
N LEU A 264 4.33 -7.00 1.87
CA LEU A 264 5.47 -7.90 1.68
C LEU A 264 6.48 -7.19 0.80
N LEU A 265 7.71 -7.04 1.31
CA LEU A 265 8.84 -6.49 0.58
C LEU A 265 9.96 -7.53 0.56
N ALA A 266 10.48 -7.85 -0.62
CA ALA A 266 11.68 -8.67 -0.78
C ALA A 266 12.85 -7.80 -1.25
N MET A 267 13.97 -7.91 -0.56
CA MET A 267 15.22 -7.24 -0.93
C MET A 267 16.32 -8.26 -1.13
N ASN A 268 17.17 -8.02 -2.12
CA ASN A 268 18.44 -8.70 -2.31
C ASN A 268 19.56 -7.66 -2.18
N GLY A 269 20.27 -7.69 -1.06
CA GLY A 269 21.07 -6.55 -0.63
C GLY A 269 20.23 -5.28 -0.49
N LYS A 270 20.59 -4.23 -1.24
CA LYS A 270 19.83 -2.96 -1.30
C LYS A 270 18.83 -2.89 -2.46
N GLN A 271 18.75 -3.92 -3.29
CA GLN A 271 17.86 -3.92 -4.46
C GLN A 271 16.52 -4.55 -4.10
N PRO A 272 15.39 -3.86 -4.29
CA PRO A 272 14.08 -4.47 -4.18
C PRO A 272 13.81 -5.40 -5.36
N GLU A 273 13.29 -6.59 -5.06
CA GLU A 273 12.89 -7.57 -6.07
C GLU A 273 11.37 -7.75 -6.11
N PHE A 274 10.68 -7.49 -5.00
CA PHE A 274 9.23 -7.62 -4.90
C PHE A 274 8.68 -6.65 -3.86
N CYS A 275 7.55 -6.01 -4.14
CA CYS A 275 6.79 -5.26 -3.14
C CYS A 275 5.31 -5.29 -3.49
N ASN A 276 4.47 -5.81 -2.60
CA ASN A 276 3.02 -5.78 -2.78
C ASN A 276 2.29 -5.74 -1.42
N VAL A 277 1.03 -5.32 -1.43
CA VAL A 277 0.15 -5.28 -0.27
C VAL A 277 -0.99 -6.28 -0.45
N PHE A 278 -1.15 -7.19 0.51
CA PHE A 278 -2.17 -8.23 0.48
C PHE A 278 -3.20 -8.00 1.59
N PRO A 279 -4.51 -7.99 1.28
CA PRO A 279 -5.54 -7.99 2.30
C PRO A 279 -5.57 -9.36 2.99
N PHE A 280 -5.77 -9.37 4.30
CA PHE A 280 -5.97 -10.60 5.07
C PHE A 280 -7.09 -10.40 6.08
N SER A 281 -7.87 -11.45 6.35
CA SER A 281 -8.90 -11.45 7.40
C SER A 281 -8.57 -12.39 8.54
N THR A 282 -7.71 -13.38 8.28
CA THR A 282 -7.32 -14.42 9.23
C THR A 282 -5.80 -14.53 9.34
N PRO A 283 -5.27 -15.09 10.44
CA PRO A 283 -3.86 -15.48 10.52
C PRO A 283 -3.45 -16.42 9.38
N GLU A 284 -4.35 -17.32 8.94
CA GLU A 284 -4.12 -18.26 7.85
C GLU A 284 -3.88 -17.56 6.50
N ASP A 285 -4.63 -16.49 6.21
CA ASP A 285 -4.41 -15.67 5.01
C ASP A 285 -3.03 -15.01 5.03
N LEU A 286 -2.63 -14.44 6.18
CA LEU A 286 -1.33 -13.78 6.36
C LEU A 286 -0.17 -14.74 6.07
N ILE A 287 -0.20 -15.93 6.67
CA ILE A 287 0.87 -16.91 6.43
C ILE A 287 0.81 -17.47 5.00
N TYR A 288 -0.38 -17.64 4.42
CA TYR A 288 -0.54 -18.08 3.03
C TYR A 288 0.18 -17.14 2.06
N TYR A 289 -0.09 -15.83 2.11
CA TYR A 289 0.58 -14.87 1.23
C TYR A 289 2.08 -14.82 1.47
N THR A 290 2.51 -14.92 2.74
CA THR A 290 3.93 -14.94 3.09
C THR A 290 4.65 -16.14 2.48
N ILE A 291 4.12 -17.35 2.65
CA ILE A 291 4.70 -18.57 2.09
C ILE A 291 4.63 -18.57 0.56
N LEU A 292 3.53 -18.06 -0.03
CA LEU A 292 3.39 -17.93 -1.48
C LEU A 292 4.52 -17.07 -2.07
N VAL A 293 4.74 -15.88 -1.51
CA VAL A 293 5.83 -15.00 -1.98
C VAL A 293 7.20 -15.62 -1.73
N MET A 294 7.41 -16.30 -0.60
CA MET A 294 8.65 -17.04 -0.37
C MET A 294 8.88 -18.12 -1.43
N GLN A 295 7.84 -18.87 -1.81
CA GLN A 295 7.93 -19.91 -2.85
C GLN A 295 8.25 -19.33 -4.24
N GLU A 296 7.55 -18.27 -4.64
CA GLU A 296 7.81 -17.57 -5.92
C GLU A 296 9.24 -17.04 -6.00
N LEU A 297 9.80 -16.62 -4.87
CA LEU A 297 11.18 -16.14 -4.75
C LEU A 297 12.19 -17.24 -4.36
N GLN A 298 11.77 -18.51 -4.36
CA GLN A 298 12.61 -19.68 -4.06
C GLN A 298 13.32 -19.60 -2.69
N LEU A 299 12.67 -18.96 -1.72
CA LEU A 299 13.11 -18.86 -0.33
C LEU A 299 12.60 -20.05 0.49
N ASN A 300 13.42 -20.51 1.41
CA ASN A 300 13.15 -21.59 2.33
C ASN A 300 12.69 -21.04 3.69
N PRO A 301 11.44 -21.30 4.13
CA PRO A 301 10.93 -20.81 5.41
C PRO A 301 11.67 -21.33 6.66
N ASP A 302 12.43 -22.42 6.53
CA ASP A 302 13.27 -22.96 7.61
C ASP A 302 14.65 -22.30 7.71
N GLN A 303 15.10 -21.62 6.65
CA GLN A 303 16.46 -21.10 6.54
C GLN A 303 16.51 -19.58 6.36
N ASP A 304 15.65 -19.02 5.53
CA ASP A 304 15.70 -17.61 5.16
C ASP A 304 15.03 -16.74 6.21
N MET A 305 15.60 -15.55 6.40
CA MET A 305 15.16 -14.63 7.44
C MET A 305 13.96 -13.82 6.97
N VAL A 306 12.97 -13.72 7.87
CA VAL A 306 11.81 -12.83 7.72
C VAL A 306 11.83 -11.82 8.86
N MET A 307 11.82 -10.54 8.51
CA MET A 307 11.75 -9.43 9.44
C MET A 307 10.33 -8.85 9.47
N VAL A 308 9.83 -8.51 10.65
CA VAL A 308 8.43 -8.08 10.83
C VAL A 308 8.35 -6.75 11.58
N TRP A 309 7.57 -5.83 11.04
CA TRP A 309 7.12 -4.58 11.64
C TRP A 309 5.59 -4.51 11.68
N GLY A 310 5.09 -3.51 12.40
CA GLY A 310 3.67 -3.14 12.39
C GLY A 310 2.94 -3.51 13.67
N ASP A 311 1.62 -3.57 13.58
CA ASP A 311 0.72 -3.73 14.73
C ASP A 311 0.59 -5.21 15.14
N LEU A 312 1.70 -5.75 15.65
CA LEU A 312 1.83 -7.14 16.06
C LEU A 312 2.24 -7.23 17.54
N MET A 313 1.48 -7.97 18.35
CA MET A 313 1.92 -8.35 19.69
C MET A 313 2.56 -9.75 19.65
N HIS A 314 3.53 -9.98 20.53
CA HIS A 314 4.26 -11.26 20.59
C HIS A 314 3.37 -12.46 20.92
N ASP A 315 2.26 -12.22 21.62
CA ASP A 315 1.24 -13.19 22.02
C ASP A 315 0.05 -13.24 21.05
N SER A 316 0.11 -12.51 19.93
CA SER A 316 -0.96 -12.50 18.94
C SER A 316 -1.02 -13.81 18.14
N GLU A 317 -2.21 -14.15 17.67
CA GLU A 317 -2.43 -15.29 16.76
C GLU A 317 -1.62 -15.14 15.46
N LEU A 318 -1.48 -13.90 14.98
CA LEU A 318 -0.67 -13.55 13.81
C LEU A 318 0.82 -13.90 14.03
N PHE A 319 1.41 -13.57 15.18
CA PHE A 319 2.81 -13.91 15.44
C PHE A 319 2.97 -15.41 15.64
N THR A 320 2.02 -16.05 16.33
CA THR A 320 2.02 -17.49 16.58
C THR A 320 2.02 -18.28 15.28
N ILE A 321 1.16 -17.91 14.31
CA ILE A 321 1.11 -18.61 13.03
C ILE A 321 2.37 -18.36 12.20
N LEU A 322 2.90 -17.13 12.17
CA LEU A 322 4.15 -16.85 11.46
C LEU A 322 5.30 -17.69 12.01
N ARG A 323 5.44 -17.77 13.35
CA ARG A 323 6.48 -18.57 14.02
C ARG A 323 6.32 -20.07 13.83
N LYS A 324 5.10 -20.56 13.60
CA LYS A 324 4.84 -21.98 13.34
C LYS A 324 5.46 -22.43 12.01
N TYR A 325 5.41 -21.58 10.99
CA TYR A 325 5.85 -21.92 9.63
C TYR A 325 7.21 -21.32 9.25
N ILE A 326 7.61 -20.20 9.85
CA ILE A 326 8.85 -19.49 9.53
C ILE A 326 9.81 -19.61 10.71
N ARG A 327 10.91 -20.33 10.51
CA ARG A 327 11.88 -20.62 11.57
C ARG A 327 12.66 -19.38 12.00
N ASN A 328 13.05 -18.55 11.03
CA ASN A 328 13.91 -17.39 11.24
C ASN A 328 13.14 -16.06 11.18
N LEU A 329 12.11 -15.96 12.03
CA LEU A 329 11.33 -14.74 12.21
C LEU A 329 11.98 -13.80 13.25
N ARG A 330 12.12 -12.52 12.91
CA ARG A 330 12.63 -11.47 13.81
C ARG A 330 11.76 -10.23 13.73
N PHE A 331 11.59 -9.54 14.87
CA PHE A 331 11.08 -8.18 14.86
C PHE A 331 12.15 -7.25 14.30
N GLY A 332 11.73 -6.29 13.48
CA GLY A 332 12.62 -5.23 13.04
C GLY A 332 12.75 -4.12 14.07
N ASN A 333 13.78 -3.29 13.92
CA ASN A 333 14.02 -2.14 14.78
C ASN A 333 13.48 -0.87 14.11
N ARG A 334 13.53 0.26 14.82
CA ARG A 334 13.30 1.57 14.21
C ARG A 334 14.37 1.86 13.13
N PRO A 335 14.09 2.74 12.16
CA PRO A 335 15.10 3.10 11.18
C PRO A 335 16.40 3.61 11.80
N PHE A 336 17.53 3.16 11.26
CA PHE A 336 18.86 3.51 11.76
C PHE A 336 19.23 4.96 11.42
N ASP A 337 20.33 5.44 12.02
CA ASP A 337 20.87 6.79 11.85
C ASP A 337 19.90 7.92 12.26
N LEU A 338 18.90 7.60 13.08
CA LEU A 338 17.94 8.54 13.66
C LEU A 338 17.96 8.40 15.18
N SER A 339 17.82 9.54 15.86
CA SER A 339 17.61 9.56 17.31
C SER A 339 16.12 9.61 17.63
N TYR A 340 15.75 9.09 18.81
CA TYR A 340 14.36 9.06 19.27
C TYR A 340 14.27 9.66 20.67
N SER A 341 13.19 10.40 20.95
CA SER A 341 12.90 10.86 22.31
C SER A 341 12.65 9.68 23.23
N TYR A 342 13.06 9.83 24.50
CA TYR A 342 12.78 8.83 25.53
C TYR A 342 11.26 8.62 25.72
N ARG A 343 10.44 9.64 25.41
CA ARG A 343 8.98 9.56 25.39
C ARG A 343 8.45 8.50 24.41
N LEU A 344 9.22 8.15 23.38
CA LEU A 344 8.86 7.11 22.40
C LEU A 344 9.26 5.70 22.85
N ASN A 345 10.04 5.56 23.93
CA ASN A 345 10.46 4.24 24.44
C ASN A 345 9.32 3.44 25.09
N ASP A 346 8.18 4.10 25.36
CA ASP A 346 6.95 3.46 25.82
C ASP A 346 6.32 2.56 24.73
N LEU A 347 6.81 2.66 23.48
CA LEU A 347 6.35 1.90 22.33
C LEU A 347 7.42 0.92 21.86
N PHE A 348 6.98 -0.25 21.39
CA PHE A 348 7.87 -1.23 20.77
C PHE A 348 8.56 -0.68 19.53
N GLU A 349 9.83 -1.05 19.33
CA GLU A 349 10.67 -0.55 18.23
C GLU A 349 10.20 -0.97 16.84
N TYR A 350 9.47 -2.09 16.74
CA TYR A 350 8.95 -2.60 15.49
C TYR A 350 7.66 -1.90 15.03
N ARG A 351 7.13 -0.94 15.80
CA ARG A 351 5.95 -0.14 15.41
C ARG A 351 6.38 1.17 14.74
N TYR A 352 5.48 1.70 13.90
CA TYR A 352 5.63 3.02 13.24
C TYR A 352 6.85 3.15 12.32
N PHE A 353 7.39 2.04 11.83
CA PHE A 353 8.60 2.04 11.00
C PHE A 353 8.49 2.97 9.79
N GLU A 354 7.39 2.88 9.04
CA GLU A 354 7.18 3.66 7.82
C GLU A 354 6.98 5.15 8.11
N LEU A 355 6.34 5.49 9.24
CA LEU A 355 6.23 6.88 9.66
C LEU A 355 7.61 7.49 9.91
N TYR A 356 8.49 6.77 10.61
CA TYR A 356 9.86 7.23 10.84
C TYR A 356 10.70 7.22 9.57
N ALA A 357 10.53 6.21 8.72
CA ALA A 357 11.26 6.06 7.47
C ALA A 357 10.91 7.14 6.43
N LEU A 358 9.79 7.86 6.60
CA LEU A 358 9.53 9.08 5.82
C LEU A 358 10.63 10.12 5.95
N HIS A 359 11.41 10.11 7.03
CA HIS A 359 12.58 10.97 7.16
C HIS A 359 13.62 10.70 6.07
N LEU A 360 13.76 9.44 5.67
CA LEU A 360 14.76 8.93 4.73
C LEU A 360 14.33 9.04 3.26
N CYS A 361 13.05 9.32 2.99
CA CYS A 361 12.64 9.76 1.66
C CYS A 361 13.35 11.07 1.30
N GLU A 362 13.49 11.38 0.00
CA GLU A 362 14.12 12.60 -0.51
C GLU A 362 13.08 13.69 -0.81
#